data_AF-A0A6B3CAH8-F1
#
_entry.id   AF-A0A6B3CAH8-F1
#
_cell.length_a   1.000
_cell.length_b   1.000
_cell.length_c   1.000
_cell.angle_alpha   90.00
_cell.angle_beta   90.00
_cell.angle_gamma   90.00
#
_symmetry.space_group_name_H-M   'P 1'
#
loop_
_entity.id
_entity.type
_entity.pdbx_description
1 polymer ?
#
loop_
_entity_poly.entity_id
_entity_poly.type
_entity_poly.pdbx_seq_one_letter_code
_entity_poly.pdbx_strand_id
1 'polypeptide(L)'
;RLTSITQVSSAPDQSVTDRYTMWAAAGSMWRQRPAAGVGLKGFPAHRDGHSSLGLSSGSDTAGAGQAYLRQPLLSPHNMYLLILSEQGLIGLTALVGGWAVLLVAGLRRYASGRGIRDCGLVALGLLVWQLTDFLYAD
;
A
#
# COMPACT_ATOMS: atom_id res chain seq x y z
N ARG A 1 -22.71 -5.76 -36.34
CA ARG A 1 -21.70 -6.46 -35.50
C ARG A 1 -20.30 -5.85 -35.55
N LEU A 2 -19.95 -5.00 -36.53
CA LEU A 2 -18.66 -4.27 -36.59
C LEU A 2 -18.65 -2.92 -35.87
N THR A 3 -19.83 -2.37 -35.53
CA THR A 3 -19.96 -1.08 -34.83
C THR A 3 -19.73 -1.15 -33.31
N SER A 4 -19.58 -2.36 -32.75
CA SER A 4 -19.37 -2.57 -31.31
C SER A 4 -17.89 -2.49 -30.91
N ILE A 5 -16.96 -2.56 -31.88
CA ILE A 5 -15.51 -2.62 -31.62
C ILE A 5 -14.90 -1.21 -31.51
N THR A 6 -15.58 -0.18 -32.03
CA THR A 6 -15.08 1.20 -32.05
C THR A 6 -15.59 2.08 -30.92
N GLN A 7 -16.50 1.59 -30.06
CA GLN A 7 -16.80 2.25 -28.79
C GLN A 7 -15.84 1.80 -27.70
N VAL A 8 -14.57 2.20 -27.85
CA VAL A 8 -13.75 2.42 -26.66
C VAL A 8 -14.30 3.68 -26.02
N SER A 9 -15.16 3.51 -25.02
CA SER A 9 -15.64 4.61 -24.20
C SER A 9 -14.43 5.41 -23.73
N SER A 10 -14.44 6.72 -23.98
CA SER A 10 -13.48 7.69 -23.43
C SER A 10 -13.67 7.88 -21.92
N ALA A 11 -14.12 6.84 -21.22
CA ALA A 11 -14.21 6.79 -19.78
C ALA A 11 -12.80 6.56 -19.20
N PRO A 12 -12.41 7.32 -18.17
CA PRO A 12 -11.16 7.09 -17.46
C PRO A 12 -11.02 5.64 -17.01
N ASP A 13 -9.80 5.11 -17.01
CA ASP A 13 -9.52 3.79 -16.45
C ASP A 13 -9.93 3.76 -14.98
N GLN A 14 -10.93 2.94 -14.66
CA GLN A 14 -11.49 2.83 -13.32
C GLN A 14 -10.45 2.30 -12.33
N SER A 15 -9.54 1.42 -12.75
CA SER A 15 -8.51 0.85 -11.88
C SER A 15 -7.55 1.93 -11.36
N VAL A 16 -7.22 2.90 -12.20
CA VAL A 16 -6.37 4.04 -11.85
C VAL A 16 -7.10 4.99 -10.90
N THR A 17 -8.38 5.24 -11.17
CA THR A 17 -9.23 6.09 -10.32
C THR A 17 -9.40 5.48 -8.92
N ASP A 18 -9.61 4.17 -8.84
CA ASP A 18 -9.71 3.41 -7.60
C ASP A 18 -8.42 3.46 -6.77
N ARG A 19 -7.25 3.43 -7.42
CA ARG A 19 -5.96 3.59 -6.73
C ARG A 19 -5.82 4.98 -6.10
N TYR A 20 -6.04 6.04 -6.87
CA TYR A 20 -5.88 7.41 -6.38
C TYR A 20 -6.84 7.76 -5.24
N THR A 21 -8.06 7.26 -5.31
CA THR A 21 -9.05 7.43 -4.25
C THR A 21 -8.67 6.67 -2.98
N MET A 22 -8.12 5.46 -3.07
CA MET A 22 -7.55 4.76 -1.92
C MET A 22 -6.36 5.53 -1.31
N TRP A 23 -5.48 6.11 -2.13
CA TRP A 23 -4.35 6.92 -1.66
C TRP A 23 -4.82 8.19 -0.96
N ALA A 24 -5.84 8.85 -1.51
CA ALA A 24 -6.46 10.02 -0.89
C ALA A 24 -7.06 9.68 0.47
N ALA A 25 -7.75 8.53 0.58
CA ALA A 25 -8.31 8.04 1.84
C ALA A 25 -7.20 7.76 2.87
N ALA A 26 -6.12 7.07 2.47
CA ALA A 26 -4.96 6.81 3.33
C ALA A 26 -4.33 8.11 3.86
N GLY A 27 -4.09 9.07 2.96
CA GLY A 27 -3.56 10.38 3.33
C GLY A 27 -4.51 11.15 4.26
N SER A 28 -5.82 11.01 4.07
CA SER A 28 -6.81 11.64 4.95
C SER A 28 -6.82 11.04 6.35
N MET A 29 -6.78 9.71 6.47
CA MET A 29 -6.69 9.00 7.75
C MET A 29 -5.45 9.44 8.54
N TRP A 30 -4.30 9.47 7.86
CA TRP A 30 -3.06 9.93 8.47
C TRP A 30 -3.13 11.38 8.94
N ARG A 31 -3.64 12.31 8.10
CA ARG A 31 -3.81 13.72 8.50
C ARG A 31 -4.69 13.88 9.74
N GLN A 32 -5.69 13.01 9.92
CA GLN A 32 -6.56 13.04 11.10
C GLN A 32 -5.87 12.49 12.36
N ARG A 33 -5.05 11.44 12.21
CA ARG A 33 -4.34 10.78 13.32
C ARG A 33 -2.84 10.59 12.98
N PRO A 34 -2.04 11.68 12.97
CA PRO A 34 -0.70 11.64 12.40
C PRO A 34 0.30 10.76 13.17
N ALA A 35 0.16 10.66 14.50
CA ALA A 35 1.07 9.90 15.33
C ALA A 35 0.83 8.38 15.22
N ALA A 36 -0.41 7.95 15.45
CA ALA A 36 -0.76 6.54 15.64
C ALA A 36 -1.66 5.94 14.54
N GLY A 37 -2.14 6.75 13.59
CA GLY A 37 -3.08 6.29 12.56
C GLY A 37 -4.45 5.88 13.11
N VAL A 38 -5.22 5.18 12.29
CA VAL A 38 -6.58 4.69 12.62
C VAL A 38 -6.60 3.33 13.33
N GLY A 39 -5.44 2.76 13.62
CA GLY A 39 -5.28 1.44 14.24
C GLY A 39 -5.03 0.33 13.22
N LEU A 40 -4.40 -0.75 13.70
CA LEU A 40 -4.08 -1.93 12.91
C LEU A 40 -5.34 -2.57 12.30
N LYS A 41 -5.30 -2.84 10.99
CA LYS A 41 -6.45 -3.32 10.21
C LYS A 41 -7.66 -2.35 10.25
N GLY A 42 -7.43 -1.10 10.61
CA GLY A 42 -8.46 -0.06 10.70
C GLY A 42 -8.83 0.52 9.34
N PHE A 43 -8.02 0.32 8.30
CA PHE A 43 -8.23 0.96 7.01
C PHE A 43 -9.61 0.69 6.39
N PRO A 44 -10.10 -0.58 6.27
CA PRO A 44 -11.40 -0.84 5.64
C PRO A 44 -12.57 -0.16 6.36
N ALA A 45 -12.49 -0.06 7.69
CA ALA A 45 -13.55 0.53 8.52
C ALA A 45 -13.63 2.06 8.37
N HIS A 46 -12.52 2.72 8.05
CA HIS A 46 -12.45 4.17 7.91
C HIS A 46 -12.52 4.63 6.45
N ARG A 47 -12.25 3.74 5.49
CA ARG A 47 -12.14 4.03 4.05
C ARG A 47 -13.30 4.86 3.53
N ASP A 48 -14.54 4.42 3.77
CA ASP A 48 -15.73 5.04 3.19
C ASP A 48 -16.00 6.45 3.75
N GLY A 49 -15.55 6.75 4.96
CA GLY A 49 -15.62 8.10 5.53
C GLY A 49 -14.54 9.05 4.99
N HIS A 50 -13.54 8.50 4.30
CA HIS A 50 -12.38 9.23 3.76
C HIS A 50 -12.27 9.16 2.23
N SER A 51 -13.13 8.40 1.55
CA SER A 51 -13.21 8.33 0.09
C SER A 51 -14.27 9.31 -0.44
N SER A 52 -14.04 9.83 -1.65
CA SER A 52 -15.04 10.64 -2.34
C SER A 52 -16.25 9.78 -2.73
N LEU A 53 -17.44 10.40 -2.85
CA LEU A 53 -18.69 9.73 -3.27
C LEU A 53 -18.53 8.94 -4.59
N GLY A 54 -17.58 9.31 -5.46
CA GLY A 54 -17.26 8.58 -6.69
C GLY A 54 -16.82 7.13 -6.47
N LEU A 55 -16.17 6.81 -5.34
CA LEU A 55 -15.82 5.43 -5.00
C LEU A 55 -17.02 4.61 -4.51
N SER A 56 -18.03 5.29 -3.97
CA SER A 56 -19.28 4.64 -3.56
C SER A 56 -20.20 4.35 -4.76
N SER A 57 -19.96 4.97 -5.92
CA SER A 57 -20.82 4.90 -7.10
C SER A 57 -20.15 4.30 -8.34
N GLY A 58 -18.83 4.08 -8.34
CA GLY A 58 -18.05 3.65 -9.51
C GLY A 58 -18.01 2.14 -9.80
N SER A 59 -18.57 1.28 -8.95
CA SER A 59 -18.66 -0.17 -9.23
C SER A 59 -19.80 -0.52 -10.18
N ASP A 60 -19.89 0.21 -11.30
CA ASP A 60 -20.86 -0.04 -12.37
C ASP A 60 -20.30 -1.10 -13.32
N THR A 61 -20.55 -2.38 -13.01
CA THR A 61 -20.43 -3.43 -14.02
C THR A 61 -21.68 -3.38 -14.89
N ALA A 62 -21.75 -2.42 -15.81
CA ALA A 62 -22.79 -2.39 -16.84
C ALA A 62 -22.59 -3.56 -17.82
N GLY A 63 -22.94 -4.77 -17.37
CA GLY A 63 -22.75 -6.03 -18.08
C GLY A 63 -23.93 -6.97 -17.86
N ALA A 64 -24.82 -7.03 -18.86
CA ALA A 64 -25.71 -8.15 -19.18
C ALA A 64 -26.38 -8.89 -17.97
N GLY A 65 -27.09 -8.16 -17.11
CA GLY A 65 -28.03 -8.77 -16.15
C GLY A 65 -27.45 -9.23 -14.81
N GLN A 66 -26.23 -8.80 -14.43
CA GLN A 66 -25.71 -8.99 -13.07
C GLN A 66 -26.17 -7.85 -12.16
N ALA A 67 -26.67 -8.18 -10.97
CA ALA A 67 -26.98 -7.21 -9.92
C ALA A 67 -25.69 -6.51 -9.45
N TYR A 68 -25.79 -5.24 -9.05
CA TYR A 68 -24.69 -4.46 -8.51
C TYR A 68 -23.94 -5.23 -7.42
N LEU A 69 -22.68 -5.61 -7.69
CA LEU A 69 -21.79 -6.26 -6.73
C LEU A 69 -20.66 -5.28 -6.38
N ARG A 70 -20.78 -4.66 -5.21
CA ARG A 70 -19.74 -3.78 -4.65
C ARG A 70 -18.53 -4.63 -4.28
N GLN A 71 -17.47 -4.58 -5.07
CA GLN A 71 -16.20 -5.20 -4.69
C GLN A 71 -15.49 -4.26 -3.70
N PRO A 72 -15.27 -4.68 -2.44
CA PRO A 72 -14.64 -3.81 -1.46
C PRO A 72 -13.15 -3.68 -1.79
N LEU A 73 -12.71 -2.47 -2.11
CA LEU A 73 -11.28 -2.13 -2.17
C LEU A 73 -10.72 -2.10 -0.74
N LEU A 74 -10.07 -3.17 -0.30
CA LEU A 74 -9.73 -3.39 1.11
C LEU A 74 -8.47 -2.63 1.56
N SER A 75 -7.61 -2.18 0.64
CA SER A 75 -6.36 -1.49 0.96
C SER A 75 -5.86 -0.66 -0.23
N PRO A 76 -4.98 0.35 -0.01
CA PRO A 76 -4.40 1.18 -1.06
C PRO A 76 -3.36 0.47 -1.94
N HIS A 77 -3.16 -0.84 -1.74
CA HIS A 77 -2.15 -1.71 -2.37
C HIS A 77 -0.67 -1.30 -2.12
N ASN A 78 -0.44 -0.05 -1.73
CA ASN A 78 0.82 0.47 -1.27
C ASN A 78 1.01 0.23 0.23
N MET A 79 1.93 -0.66 0.58
CA MET A 79 2.17 -1.09 1.96
C MET A 79 2.60 0.07 2.87
N TYR A 80 3.38 1.03 2.37
CA TYR A 80 3.77 2.23 3.12
C TYR A 80 2.60 3.17 3.41
N LEU A 81 1.64 3.33 2.48
CA LEU A 81 0.42 4.12 2.73
C LEU A 81 -0.49 3.43 3.74
N LEU A 82 -0.58 2.10 3.68
CA LEU A 82 -1.32 1.32 4.66
C LEU A 82 -0.73 1.47 6.07
N ILE A 83 0.59 1.33 6.22
CA ILE A 83 1.27 1.52 7.52
C ILE A 83 1.12 2.95 8.02
N LEU A 84 1.29 3.94 7.15
CA LEU A 84 1.15 5.35 7.51
C LEU A 84 -0.28 5.70 7.96
N SER A 85 -1.31 5.16 7.30
CA SER A 85 -2.71 5.39 7.67
C SER A 85 -3.14 4.64 8.92
N GLU A 86 -2.69 3.40 9.12
CA GLU A 86 -3.08 2.56 10.25
C GLU A 86 -2.26 2.78 11.53
N GLN A 87 -0.96 3.04 11.39
CA GLN A 87 -0.03 3.12 12.53
C GLN A 87 0.67 4.50 12.66
N GLY A 88 0.42 5.41 11.71
CA GLY A 88 0.97 6.77 11.73
C GLY A 88 2.49 6.83 11.65
N LEU A 89 3.04 7.97 12.05
CA LEU A 89 4.49 8.19 12.10
C LEU A 89 5.19 7.24 13.07
N ILE A 90 4.53 6.79 14.14
CA ILE A 90 5.12 5.84 15.09
C ILE A 90 5.40 4.51 14.39
N GLY A 91 4.41 3.93 13.72
CA GLY A 91 4.60 2.66 13.00
C GLY A 91 5.62 2.78 11.88
N LEU A 92 5.54 3.85 11.08
CA LEU A 92 6.47 4.06 9.97
C LEU A 92 7.91 4.24 10.45
N THR A 93 8.13 5.03 11.51
CA THR A 93 9.47 5.25 12.07
C THR A 93 10.02 4.01 12.77
N ALA A 94 9.19 3.24 13.47
CA ALA A 94 9.60 1.98 14.06
C ALA A 94 10.06 0.97 12.99
N LEU A 95 9.33 0.89 11.88
CA LEU A 95 9.67 0.01 10.77
C LEU A 95 10.99 0.42 10.09
N VAL A 96 11.07 1.68 9.62
CA VAL A 96 12.25 2.20 8.93
C VAL A 96 13.47 2.20 9.85
N GLY A 97 13.28 2.58 11.12
CA GLY A 97 14.32 2.54 12.14
C GLY A 97 14.81 1.12 12.41
N GLY A 98 13.90 0.14 12.50
CA GLY A 98 14.25 -1.28 12.65
C GLY A 98 15.12 -1.79 11.50
N TRP A 99 14.75 -1.48 10.26
CA TRP A 99 15.57 -1.81 9.09
C TRP A 99 16.93 -1.12 9.10
N ALA A 100 16.99 0.16 9.46
CA ALA A 100 18.26 0.89 9.57
C ALA A 100 19.19 0.25 10.61
N VAL A 101 18.66 -0.16 11.77
CA VAL A 101 19.43 -0.85 12.82
C VAL A 101 19.98 -2.18 12.30
N LEU A 102 19.15 -2.99 11.62
CA LEU A 102 19.58 -4.26 11.04
C LEU A 102 20.66 -4.08 9.97
N LEU A 103 20.50 -3.07 9.10
CA LEU A 103 21.49 -2.73 8.08
C LEU A 103 22.84 -2.39 8.71
N VAL A 104 22.84 -1.46 9.67
CA VAL A 104 24.06 -1.03 10.37
C VAL A 104 24.70 -2.19 11.12
N ALA A 105 23.92 -3.02 11.80
CA ALA A 105 24.42 -4.21 12.49
C ALA A 105 25.07 -5.21 11.52
N GLY A 106 24.42 -5.47 10.37
CA GLY A 106 24.93 -6.34 9.32
C GLY A 106 26.24 -5.83 8.72
N LEU A 107 26.32 -4.53 8.40
CA LEU A 107 27.52 -3.89 7.87
C LEU A 107 28.68 -3.90 8.89
N ARG A 108 28.40 -3.59 10.16
CA ARG A 108 29.42 -3.65 11.23
C ARG A 108 29.96 -5.06 11.39
N ARG A 109 29.08 -6.08 11.33
CA ARG A 109 29.50 -7.49 11.42
C ARG A 109 30.34 -7.88 10.21
N TYR A 110 29.93 -7.53 9.00
CA TYR A 110 30.68 -7.77 7.77
C TYR A 110 32.08 -7.15 7.83
N ALA A 111 32.18 -5.89 8.23
CA ALA A 111 33.45 -5.17 8.34
C ALA A 111 34.37 -5.73 9.45
N SER A 112 33.80 -6.27 10.54
CA SER A 112 34.58 -6.78 11.68
C SER A 112 35.33 -8.09 11.41
N GLY A 113 35.01 -8.82 10.33
CA GLY A 113 35.66 -10.08 9.96
C GLY A 113 35.53 -11.23 10.97
N ARG A 114 34.82 -11.05 12.09
CA ARG A 114 34.71 -12.01 13.21
C ARG A 114 33.39 -12.79 13.14
N GLY A 115 33.49 -14.05 12.69
CA GLY A 115 32.45 -15.09 12.83
C GLY A 115 31.49 -15.21 11.65
N ILE A 116 31.53 -16.37 10.98
CA ILE A 116 30.76 -16.79 9.78
C ILE A 116 30.64 -15.63 8.81
N ARG A 117 31.66 -15.48 7.96
CA ARG A 117 31.85 -14.43 6.96
C ARG A 117 30.60 -14.15 6.08
N ASP A 118 29.67 -15.10 6.08
CA ASP A 118 28.48 -15.12 5.25
C ASP A 118 27.21 -14.56 5.93
N CYS A 119 27.07 -14.60 7.27
CA CYS A 119 25.81 -14.19 7.91
C CYS A 119 25.50 -12.69 7.74
N GLY A 120 26.52 -11.83 7.76
CA GLY A 120 26.35 -10.39 7.53
C GLY A 120 25.94 -10.07 6.09
N LEU A 121 26.50 -10.80 5.12
CA LEU A 121 26.14 -10.69 3.71
C LEU A 121 24.73 -11.22 3.43
N VAL A 122 24.37 -12.36 4.02
CA VAL A 122 23.01 -12.92 3.89
C VAL A 122 21.97 -11.98 4.50
N ALA A 123 22.22 -11.45 5.70
CA ALA A 123 21.32 -10.49 6.33
C ALA A 123 21.16 -9.21 5.49
N LEU A 124 22.26 -8.71 4.92
CA LEU A 124 22.24 -7.55 4.02
C LEU A 124 21.43 -7.84 2.74
N GLY A 125 21.68 -8.99 2.09
CA GLY A 125 20.97 -9.40 0.89
C GLY A 125 19.46 -9.56 1.13
N LEU A 126 19.07 -10.21 2.22
CA LEU A 126 17.67 -10.36 2.61
C LEU A 126 17.00 -9.01 2.90
N LEU A 127 17.71 -8.08 3.55
CA LEU A 127 17.17 -6.76 3.83
C LEU A 127 16.96 -5.94 2.55
N VAL A 128 17.94 -5.95 1.64
CA VAL A 128 17.81 -5.26 0.34
C VAL A 128 16.66 -5.84 -0.47
N TRP A 129 16.53 -7.18 -0.50
CA TRP A 129 15.42 -7.85 -1.16
C TRP A 129 14.08 -7.45 -0.54
N GLN A 130 13.95 -7.48 0.79
CA GLN A 130 12.73 -7.09 1.51
C GLN A 130 12.36 -5.63 1.26
N LEU A 131 13.33 -4.71 1.22
CA LEU A 131 13.08 -3.30 0.91
C LEU A 131 12.61 -3.12 -0.53
N THR A 132 13.18 -3.88 -1.46
CA THR A 132 12.79 -3.83 -2.88
C THR A 132 11.35 -4.33 -3.05
N ASP A 133 11.03 -5.49 -2.47
CA ASP A 133 9.69 -6.05 -2.46
C ASP A 133 8.68 -5.08 -1.83
N PHE A 134 9.01 -4.52 -0.66
CA PHE A 134 8.14 -3.57 0.04
C PHE A 134 7.84 -2.30 -0.77
N LEU A 135 8.79 -1.83 -1.57
CA LEU A 135 8.64 -0.60 -2.37
C LEU A 135 7.96 -0.85 -3.72
N TYR A 136 8.11 -2.04 -4.32
CA TYR A 136 7.70 -2.32 -5.70
C TYR A 136 6.53 -3.28 -5.86
N ALA A 137 6.11 -4.02 -4.84
CA ALA A 137 5.06 -5.04 -4.96
C ALA A 137 3.61 -4.46 -5.05
N ASP A 138 3.43 -3.25 -5.59
CA ASP A 138 2.14 -2.57 -5.80
C ASP A 138 1.45 -2.92 -7.14
#